data_AF-A0A5M3N3T7-F1
#
_entry.id   AF-A0A5M3N3T7-F1
#
_cell.length_a   1.000
_cell.length_b   1.000
_cell.length_c   1.000
_cell.angle_alpha   90.00
_cell.angle_beta   90.00
_cell.angle_gamma   90.00
#
_symmetry.space_group_name_H-M   'P 1'
#
loop_
_entity.id
_entity.type
_entity.pdbx_description
1 polymer ?
#
loop_
_entity_poly.entity_id
_entity_poly.type
_entity_poly.pdbx_seq_one_letter_code
_entity_poly.pdbx_strand_id
1 'polypeptide(L)'
;NVIIFGESGVGKSSLINMLSGDDNASAAVSNQALGCTFETEPYRVTIDEREYVLWDTAGLNEGSKGSVTADEACEKLVHLLQQLRGGVHLLVYVVRGTRLRSIVKINYDIFQRVVFRGQVPIVLVATGLENEDRMENWWDENGGDLAGNGLQFDGHACVTTTKGKRLKSGEHMLEEEYAQSRDLVRALIKE
;
A
#
# COMPACT_ATOMS: atom_id res chain seq x y z
N ASN A 1 6.22 7.42 -10.47
CA ASN A 1 6.19 7.35 -8.99
C ASN A 1 4.82 6.91 -8.52
N VAL A 2 4.77 5.96 -7.60
CA VAL A 2 3.56 5.46 -6.95
C VAL A 2 3.67 5.74 -5.46
N ILE A 3 2.67 6.37 -4.86
CA ILE A 3 2.61 6.55 -3.41
C ILE A 3 1.74 5.44 -2.81
N ILE A 4 2.26 4.76 -1.79
CA ILE A 4 1.53 3.77 -1.01
C ILE A 4 1.23 4.38 0.34
N PHE A 5 -0.06 4.56 0.64
CA PHE A 5 -0.50 5.24 1.85
C PHE A 5 -1.62 4.50 2.58
N GLY A 6 -1.80 4.83 3.86
CA GLY A 6 -2.80 4.21 4.73
C GLY A 6 -2.38 4.19 6.21
N GLU A 7 -3.27 3.75 7.08
CA GLU A 7 -3.05 3.73 8.53
C GLU A 7 -1.90 2.80 8.95
N SER A 8 -1.46 2.92 10.21
CA SER A 8 -0.48 2.00 10.79
C SER A 8 -1.02 0.57 10.88
N GLY A 9 -0.17 -0.40 10.56
CA GLY A 9 -0.51 -1.82 10.67
C GLY A 9 -1.53 -2.34 9.64
N VAL A 10 -1.81 -1.58 8.57
CA VAL A 10 -2.65 -2.03 7.45
C VAL A 10 -1.89 -2.85 6.39
N GLY A 11 -0.60 -3.12 6.59
CA GLY A 11 0.16 -4.02 5.70
C GLY A 11 0.89 -3.34 4.53
N LYS A 12 1.07 -2.01 4.53
CA LYS A 12 1.82 -1.27 3.50
C LYS A 12 3.21 -1.86 3.21
N SER A 13 4.03 -2.04 4.25
CA SER A 13 5.39 -2.57 4.09
C SER A 13 5.40 -4.04 3.64
N SER A 14 4.41 -4.84 4.07
CA SER A 14 4.24 -6.21 3.60
C SER A 14 3.86 -6.26 2.11
N LEU A 15 3.00 -5.35 1.66
CA LEU A 15 2.64 -5.17 0.25
C LEU A 15 3.86 -4.79 -0.59
N ILE A 16 4.68 -3.83 -0.12
CA ILE A 16 5.92 -3.42 -0.81
C ILE A 16 6.89 -4.61 -0.93
N ASN A 17 7.13 -5.32 0.17
CA ASN A 17 8.03 -6.49 0.15
C ASN A 17 7.53 -7.57 -0.82
N MET A 18 6.21 -7.78 -0.90
CA MET A 18 5.63 -8.71 -1.87
C MET A 18 5.87 -8.29 -3.33
N LEU A 19 5.84 -6.99 -3.62
CA LEU A 19 6.09 -6.47 -4.97
C LEU A 19 7.58 -6.53 -5.34
N SER A 20 8.48 -6.34 -4.38
CA SER A 20 9.94 -6.35 -4.58
C SER A 20 10.58 -7.75 -4.69
N GLY A 21 9.92 -8.80 -4.18
CA GLY A 21 10.58 -10.06 -3.82
C GLY A 21 10.87 -11.08 -4.93
N ASP A 22 10.63 -10.81 -6.21
CA ASP A 22 10.77 -11.85 -7.26
C ASP A 22 11.44 -11.40 -8.57
N ASP A 23 11.91 -10.15 -8.65
CA ASP A 23 12.80 -9.80 -9.76
C ASP A 23 14.20 -10.34 -9.40
N ASN A 24 14.69 -11.28 -10.20
CA ASN A 24 16.05 -11.87 -10.17
C ASN A 24 17.20 -10.85 -10.35
N ALA A 25 16.99 -9.59 -10.00
CA ALA A 25 18.04 -8.62 -9.76
C ALA A 25 17.97 -8.27 -8.29
N SER A 26 18.85 -8.90 -7.50
CA SER A 26 19.57 -8.26 -6.39
C SER A 26 18.98 -6.93 -5.93
N ALA A 27 17.77 -6.92 -5.38
CA ALA A 27 17.37 -5.89 -4.46
C ALA A 27 18.23 -6.20 -3.26
N ALA A 28 19.42 -5.58 -3.26
CA ALA A 28 20.22 -5.44 -2.07
C ALA A 28 19.20 -5.17 -0.97
N VAL A 29 19.13 -6.13 -0.05
CA VAL A 29 18.74 -5.86 1.31
C VAL A 29 19.63 -4.69 1.69
N SER A 30 19.13 -3.47 1.47
CA SER A 30 19.58 -2.33 2.23
C SER A 30 19.34 -2.78 3.65
N ASN A 31 20.44 -3.04 4.34
CA ASN A 31 20.53 -3.37 5.75
C ASN A 31 19.99 -2.22 6.62
N GLN A 32 18.77 -1.74 6.36
CA GLN A 32 18.04 -0.80 7.20
C GLN A 32 16.93 -1.49 8.00
N ALA A 33 17.07 -2.80 8.20
CA ALA A 33 16.58 -3.48 9.39
C ALA A 33 17.43 -3.11 10.62
N LEU A 34 17.62 -1.81 10.88
CA LEU A 34 18.11 -1.26 12.13
C LEU A 34 17.33 0.04 12.33
N GLY A 35 16.49 0.04 13.37
CA GLY A 35 15.64 1.16 13.70
C GLY A 35 16.38 2.49 13.70
N CYS A 36 15.65 3.55 13.35
CA CYS A 36 16.11 4.93 13.21
C CYS A 36 16.73 5.26 11.85
N THR A 37 15.90 5.42 10.82
CA THR A 37 16.19 6.40 9.78
C THR A 37 14.86 7.03 9.36
N PHE A 38 14.72 8.32 9.64
CA PHE A 38 13.51 9.14 9.47
C PHE A 38 13.32 9.60 8.00
N GLU A 39 14.04 8.98 7.05
CA GLU A 39 14.03 9.34 5.64
C GLU A 39 13.27 8.29 4.84
N THR A 40 12.25 8.71 4.09
CA THR A 40 11.46 7.87 3.20
C THR A 40 12.33 7.41 2.02
N GLU A 41 13.06 6.31 2.18
CA GLU A 41 13.80 5.71 1.06
C GLU A 41 12.81 5.13 0.03
N PRO A 42 12.98 5.43 -1.27
CA PRO A 42 12.13 4.90 -2.32
C PRO A 42 12.43 3.42 -2.61
N TYR A 43 11.38 2.62 -2.82
CA TYR A 43 11.50 1.22 -3.25
C TYR A 43 11.40 1.14 -4.77
N ARG A 44 12.43 0.60 -5.41
CA ARG A 44 12.39 0.33 -6.85
C ARG A 44 11.88 -1.08 -7.10
N VAL A 45 10.92 -1.21 -8.00
CA VAL A 45 10.37 -2.49 -8.44
C VAL A 45 10.27 -2.52 -9.95
N THR A 46 10.53 -3.66 -10.58
CA THR A 46 10.28 -3.84 -12.01
C THR A 46 8.98 -4.62 -12.18
N ILE A 47 8.07 -4.11 -13.00
CA ILE A 47 6.83 -4.80 -13.35
C ILE A 47 6.77 -4.79 -14.87
N ASP A 48 6.77 -5.98 -15.48
CA ASP A 48 6.76 -6.17 -16.93
C ASP A 48 7.78 -5.28 -17.66
N GLU A 49 9.04 -5.36 -17.22
CA GLU A 49 10.20 -4.61 -17.78
C GLU A 49 10.17 -3.08 -17.56
N ARG A 50 9.16 -2.55 -16.87
CA ARG A 50 9.07 -1.14 -16.53
C ARG A 50 9.45 -0.91 -15.06
N GLU A 51 10.34 0.05 -14.82
CA GLU A 51 10.69 0.46 -13.46
C GLU A 51 9.62 1.35 -12.84
N TYR A 52 9.23 1.02 -11.62
CA TYR A 52 8.37 1.81 -10.75
C TYR A 52 9.14 2.19 -9.49
N VAL A 53 8.85 3.39 -8.99
CA VAL A 53 9.37 3.87 -7.72
C VAL A 53 8.19 4.00 -6.76
N LEU A 54 8.15 3.13 -5.75
CA LEU A 54 7.14 3.09 -4.71
C LEU A 54 7.61 3.91 -3.51
N TRP A 55 6.73 4.73 -2.98
CA TRP A 55 6.99 5.61 -1.85
C TRP A 55 6.03 5.28 -0.71
N ASP A 56 6.55 4.80 0.43
CA ASP A 56 5.74 4.44 1.61
C ASP A 56 5.48 5.67 2.47
N THR A 57 4.22 5.91 2.85
CA THR A 57 3.86 6.98 3.78
C THR A 57 3.85 6.55 5.25
N ALA A 58 4.21 5.30 5.60
CA ALA A 58 4.29 4.85 6.99
C ALA A 58 5.11 5.83 7.86
N GLY A 59 6.23 6.33 7.33
CA GLY A 59 7.08 7.31 8.01
C GLY A 59 6.45 8.70 8.19
N LEU A 60 5.39 9.05 7.45
CA LEU A 60 4.71 10.35 7.53
C LEU A 60 3.77 10.44 8.74
N ASN A 61 3.12 9.33 9.11
CA ASN A 61 2.08 9.29 10.15
C ASN A 61 2.50 8.55 11.43
N GLU A 62 3.65 7.86 11.43
CA GLU A 62 4.01 6.90 12.48
C GLU A 62 5.36 7.23 13.11
N GLY A 63 5.45 8.41 13.72
CA GLY A 63 6.48 8.68 14.73
C GLY A 63 6.36 7.67 15.86
N SER A 64 7.50 7.24 16.37
CA SER A 64 7.63 6.29 17.46
C SER A 64 6.67 6.65 18.61
N LYS A 65 5.64 5.81 18.81
CA LYS A 65 4.60 5.92 19.85
C LYS A 65 3.40 6.86 19.57
N GLY A 66 3.09 7.18 18.31
CA GLY A 66 1.80 7.80 17.96
C GLY A 66 1.65 9.27 18.36
N SER A 67 2.76 10.01 18.40
CA SER A 67 2.76 11.44 18.76
C SER A 67 3.27 12.35 17.63
N VAL A 68 3.03 12.01 16.37
CA VAL A 68 3.33 12.97 15.29
C VAL A 68 2.20 13.98 15.28
N THR A 69 2.55 15.26 15.41
CA THR A 69 1.58 16.33 15.28
C THR A 69 1.09 16.43 13.82
N ALA A 70 -0.08 17.03 13.60
CA ALA A 70 -0.57 17.26 12.24
C ALA A 70 0.44 18.07 11.41
N ASP A 71 1.16 18.99 12.03
CA ASP A 71 2.17 19.83 11.38
C ASP A 71 3.39 19.01 10.95
N GLU A 72 3.91 18.14 11.82
CA GLU A 72 5.03 17.24 11.48
C GLU A 72 4.63 16.27 10.36
N ALA A 73 3.39 15.76 10.36
CA ALA A 73 2.90 14.90 9.29
C ALA A 73 2.80 15.66 7.96
N CYS A 74 2.34 16.92 8.00
CA CYS A 74 2.31 17.81 6.83
C CYS A 74 3.72 18.10 6.30
N GLU A 75 4.68 18.45 7.17
CA GLU A 75 6.06 18.72 6.79
C GLU A 75 6.69 17.52 6.08
N LYS A 76 6.52 16.32 6.65
CA LYS A 76 7.04 15.11 6.03
C LYS A 76 6.37 14.82 4.68
N LEU A 77 5.07 15.06 4.56
CA LEU A 77 4.36 14.90 3.29
C LEU A 77 4.89 15.88 2.24
N VAL A 78 5.10 17.15 2.61
CA VAL A 78 5.71 18.15 1.74
C VAL A 78 7.11 17.72 1.31
N HIS A 79 7.93 17.21 2.25
CA HIS A 79 9.27 16.72 1.95
C HIS A 79 9.24 15.55 0.95
N LEU A 80 8.35 14.58 1.16
CA LEU A 80 8.15 13.47 0.23
C LEU A 80 7.75 13.98 -1.16
N LEU A 81 6.79 14.91 -1.24
CA LEU A 81 6.36 15.50 -2.52
C LEU A 81 7.50 16.26 -3.23
N GLN A 82 8.42 16.90 -2.48
CA GLN A 82 9.59 17.58 -3.05
C GLN A 82 10.63 16.61 -3.63
N GLN A 83 10.72 15.39 -3.10
CA GLN A 83 11.63 14.35 -3.61
C GLN A 83 11.12 13.70 -4.91
N LEU A 84 9.82 13.81 -5.19
CA LEU A 84 9.15 13.20 -6.34
C LEU A 84 9.40 13.95 -7.65
N ARG A 85 10.61 13.80 -8.19
CA ARG A 85 10.91 14.26 -9.56
C ARG A 85 9.98 13.59 -10.57
N GLY A 86 9.35 14.37 -11.43
CA GLY A 86 8.40 13.88 -12.43
C GLY A 86 6.97 13.66 -11.92
N GLY A 87 6.66 14.01 -10.66
CA GLY A 87 5.31 13.96 -10.13
C GLY A 87 4.82 12.55 -9.76
N VAL A 88 3.61 12.49 -9.21
CA VAL A 88 2.95 11.25 -8.76
C VAL A 88 1.99 10.77 -9.84
N HIS A 89 2.04 9.49 -10.15
CA HIS A 89 1.27 8.89 -11.24
C HIS A 89 0.10 8.05 -10.73
N LEU A 90 0.22 7.52 -9.51
CA LEU A 90 -0.78 6.65 -8.90
C LEU A 90 -0.69 6.76 -7.38
N LEU A 91 -1.85 6.75 -6.73
CA LEU A 91 -1.99 6.58 -5.28
C LEU A 91 -2.56 5.19 -5.00
N VAL A 92 -1.85 4.39 -4.22
CA VAL A 92 -2.31 3.09 -3.72
C VAL A 92 -2.74 3.27 -2.28
N TYR A 93 -4.06 3.30 -2.05
CA TYR A 93 -4.62 3.37 -0.71
C TYR A 93 -4.75 1.97 -0.11
N VAL A 94 -3.88 1.64 0.84
CA VAL A 94 -3.93 0.38 1.57
C VAL A 94 -4.84 0.50 2.79
N VAL A 95 -5.85 -0.36 2.85
CA VAL A 95 -6.73 -0.54 4.02
C VAL A 95 -6.64 -1.97 4.50
N ARG A 96 -6.90 -2.19 5.79
CA ARG A 96 -7.04 -3.53 6.32
C ARG A 96 -8.53 -3.89 6.34
N GLY A 97 -8.93 -4.94 5.63
CA GLY A 97 -10.32 -5.32 5.46
C GLY A 97 -11.07 -5.56 6.78
N THR A 98 -10.36 -6.05 7.79
CA THR A 98 -10.89 -6.26 9.15
C THR A 98 -11.07 -4.98 9.98
N ARG A 99 -10.68 -3.80 9.46
CA ARG A 99 -10.63 -2.54 10.23
C ARG A 99 -11.08 -1.33 9.40
N LEU A 100 -12.23 -1.40 8.74
CA LEU A 100 -12.79 -0.24 8.06
C LEU A 100 -13.40 0.74 9.08
N ARG A 101 -12.78 1.92 9.22
CA ARG A 101 -13.14 2.96 10.21
C ARG A 101 -13.40 4.30 9.52
N SER A 102 -14.05 5.23 10.20
CA SER A 102 -14.33 6.58 9.68
C SER A 102 -13.07 7.36 9.23
N ILE A 103 -11.93 7.07 9.84
CA ILE A 103 -10.61 7.61 9.45
C ILE A 103 -10.23 7.28 7.99
N VAL A 104 -10.80 6.22 7.41
CA VAL A 104 -10.54 5.85 6.01
C VAL A 104 -11.01 6.97 5.07
N LYS A 105 -12.21 7.49 5.33
CA LYS A 105 -12.76 8.62 4.58
C LYS A 105 -11.93 9.89 4.76
N ILE A 106 -11.50 10.17 5.99
CA ILE A 106 -10.70 11.37 6.30
C ILE A 106 -9.39 11.35 5.51
N ASN A 107 -8.67 10.22 5.54
CA ASN A 107 -7.41 10.07 4.82
C ASN A 107 -7.61 10.13 3.30
N TYR A 108 -8.67 9.48 2.80
CA TYR A 108 -9.06 9.59 1.39
C TYR A 108 -9.25 11.05 1.00
N ASP A 109 -10.10 11.81 1.71
CA ASP A 109 -10.40 13.20 1.38
C ASP A 109 -9.15 14.10 1.42
N ILE A 110 -8.24 13.89 2.37
CA ILE A 110 -6.96 14.62 2.42
C ILE A 110 -6.15 14.37 1.15
N PHE A 111 -5.87 13.11 0.81
CA PHE A 111 -5.03 12.79 -0.34
C PHE A 111 -5.69 13.16 -1.66
N GLN A 112 -6.94 12.76 -1.87
CA GLN A 112 -7.67 13.02 -3.11
C GLN A 112 -7.98 14.51 -3.30
N ARG A 113 -8.56 15.18 -2.31
CA ARG A 113 -9.10 16.54 -2.50
C ARG A 113 -8.10 17.63 -2.17
N VAL A 114 -7.28 17.44 -1.13
CA VAL A 114 -6.38 18.49 -0.64
C VAL A 114 -5.01 18.41 -1.30
N VAL A 115 -4.38 17.23 -1.26
CA VAL A 115 -2.99 17.04 -1.70
C VAL A 115 -2.93 16.98 -3.24
N PHE A 116 -3.68 16.09 -3.86
CA PHE A 116 -3.62 15.85 -5.31
C PHE A 116 -4.76 16.49 -6.10
N ARG A 117 -5.78 17.05 -5.42
CA ARG A 117 -6.90 17.80 -6.02
C ARG A 117 -7.57 17.04 -7.18
N GLY A 118 -7.70 15.73 -7.06
CA GLY A 118 -8.31 14.84 -8.05
C GLY A 118 -7.49 14.62 -9.33
N GLN A 119 -6.21 15.02 -9.36
CA GLN A 119 -5.37 14.93 -10.57
C GLN A 119 -4.62 13.61 -10.70
N VAL A 120 -4.59 12.79 -9.65
CA VAL A 120 -3.87 11.52 -9.61
C VAL A 120 -4.88 10.41 -9.29
N PRO A 121 -4.92 9.32 -10.09
CA PRO A 121 -5.82 8.21 -9.83
C PRO A 121 -5.50 7.56 -8.48
N ILE A 122 -6.54 7.05 -7.84
CA ILE A 122 -6.46 6.36 -6.56
C ILE A 122 -7.05 4.96 -6.68
N VAL A 123 -6.25 3.96 -6.34
CA VAL A 123 -6.68 2.56 -6.30
C VAL A 123 -6.69 2.07 -4.86
N LEU A 124 -7.62 1.18 -4.52
CA LEU A 124 -7.70 0.57 -3.19
C LEU A 124 -6.98 -0.78 -3.16
N VAL A 125 -6.20 -1.04 -2.13
CA VAL A 125 -5.72 -2.39 -1.81
C VAL A 125 -6.22 -2.79 -0.43
N ALA A 126 -7.13 -3.75 -0.38
CA ALA A 126 -7.68 -4.31 0.85
C ALA A 126 -6.85 -5.52 1.29
N THR A 127 -6.14 -5.38 2.41
CA THR A 127 -5.27 -6.42 2.97
C THR A 127 -5.92 -7.12 4.16
N GLY A 128 -5.30 -8.20 4.65
CA GLY A 128 -5.78 -8.88 5.86
C GLY A 128 -6.95 -9.81 5.58
N LEU A 129 -7.06 -10.30 4.35
CA LEU A 129 -8.14 -11.14 3.83
C LEU A 129 -7.76 -12.62 3.78
N GLU A 130 -6.67 -13.02 4.44
CA GLU A 130 -6.15 -14.39 4.47
C GLU A 130 -7.10 -15.45 5.06
N ASN A 131 -8.21 -15.02 5.68
CA ASN A 131 -9.21 -15.93 6.25
C ASN A 131 -10.55 -15.89 5.49
N GLU A 132 -10.63 -15.15 4.37
CA GLU A 132 -11.80 -15.16 3.50
C GLU A 132 -11.79 -16.39 2.59
N ASP A 133 -12.94 -17.02 2.37
CA ASP A 133 -13.07 -18.11 1.39
C ASP A 133 -12.69 -17.64 -0.02
N ARG A 134 -13.05 -16.39 -0.35
CA ARG A 134 -12.65 -15.67 -1.56
C ARG A 134 -12.37 -14.23 -1.19
N MET A 135 -11.13 -13.79 -1.31
CA MET A 135 -10.71 -12.43 -0.91
C MET A 135 -11.59 -11.33 -1.53
N GLU A 136 -12.02 -11.50 -2.78
CA GLU A 136 -12.86 -10.54 -3.50
C GLU A 136 -14.24 -10.30 -2.87
N ASN A 137 -14.75 -11.23 -2.05
CA ASN A 137 -16.01 -11.05 -1.33
C ASN A 137 -16.00 -9.78 -0.47
N TRP A 138 -14.82 -9.40 0.04
CA TRP A 138 -14.69 -8.16 0.80
C TRP A 138 -15.12 -6.94 -0.02
N TRP A 139 -14.74 -6.86 -1.29
CA TRP A 139 -15.15 -5.74 -2.14
C TRP A 139 -16.63 -5.82 -2.50
N ASP A 140 -17.15 -7.02 -2.77
CA ASP A 140 -18.59 -7.23 -3.03
C ASP A 140 -19.46 -6.69 -1.88
N GLU A 141 -19.00 -6.86 -0.64
CA GLU A 141 -19.69 -6.41 0.57
C GLU A 141 -19.47 -4.93 0.91
N ASN A 142 -18.28 -4.38 0.65
CA ASN A 142 -17.88 -3.05 1.16
C ASN A 142 -17.80 -1.96 0.07
N GLY A 143 -17.62 -2.33 -1.19
CA GLY A 143 -17.39 -1.40 -2.30
C GLY A 143 -18.56 -0.44 -2.52
N GLY A 144 -19.80 -0.94 -2.41
CA GLY A 144 -21.01 -0.12 -2.49
C GLY A 144 -21.09 0.95 -1.40
N ASP A 145 -20.79 0.58 -0.16
CA ASP A 145 -20.80 1.50 0.98
C ASP A 145 -19.67 2.53 0.88
N LEU A 146 -18.48 2.13 0.45
CA LEU A 146 -17.36 3.05 0.17
C LEU A 146 -17.76 4.11 -0.87
N ALA A 147 -18.33 3.66 -1.99
CA ALA A 147 -18.82 4.53 -3.05
C ALA A 147 -19.94 5.46 -2.56
N GLY A 148 -20.90 4.94 -1.80
CA GLY A 148 -22.00 5.69 -1.19
C GLY A 148 -21.53 6.76 -0.20
N ASN A 149 -20.37 6.55 0.44
CA ASN A 149 -19.71 7.53 1.31
C ASN A 149 -18.79 8.50 0.56
N GLY A 150 -18.78 8.45 -0.77
CA GLY A 150 -18.02 9.35 -1.64
C GLY A 150 -16.54 9.00 -1.80
N LEU A 151 -16.15 7.76 -1.49
CA LEU A 151 -14.83 7.23 -1.81
C LEU A 151 -14.92 6.54 -3.17
N GLN A 152 -14.21 7.08 -4.15
CA GLN A 152 -14.23 6.60 -5.53
C GLN A 152 -12.82 6.12 -5.87
N PHE A 153 -12.70 4.89 -6.34
CA PHE A 153 -11.42 4.29 -6.67
C PHE A 153 -11.41 3.93 -8.16
N ASP A 154 -10.30 4.21 -8.82
CA ASP A 154 -10.07 3.88 -10.23
C ASP A 154 -9.86 2.37 -10.44
N GLY A 155 -9.63 1.63 -9.35
CA GLY A 155 -9.55 0.18 -9.31
C GLY A 155 -9.32 -0.31 -7.89
N HIS A 156 -9.41 -1.62 -7.68
CA HIS A 156 -9.18 -2.24 -6.38
C HIS A 156 -8.50 -3.61 -6.49
N ALA A 157 -7.88 -4.04 -5.39
CA ALA A 157 -7.44 -5.42 -5.22
C ALA A 157 -7.71 -5.89 -3.79
N CYS A 158 -8.29 -7.09 -3.67
CA CYS A 158 -8.48 -7.80 -2.40
C CYS A 158 -7.38 -8.84 -2.25
N VAL A 159 -6.53 -8.69 -1.22
CA VAL A 159 -5.26 -9.42 -1.16
C VAL A 159 -4.92 -9.97 0.22
N THR A 160 -4.05 -10.99 0.19
CA THR A 160 -3.18 -11.37 1.30
C THR A 160 -1.75 -10.93 1.00
N THR A 161 -1.05 -10.45 2.03
CA THR A 161 0.39 -10.15 1.96
C THR A 161 1.23 -11.14 2.76
N THR A 162 0.64 -12.29 3.12
CA THR A 162 1.30 -13.37 3.85
C THR A 162 1.16 -14.68 3.12
N LYS A 163 2.23 -15.46 3.08
CA LYS A 163 2.19 -16.85 2.60
C LYS A 163 1.55 -17.79 3.63
N GLY A 164 1.24 -17.30 4.82
CA GLY A 164 0.70 -18.12 5.90
C GLY A 164 1.76 -19.01 6.54
N LYS A 165 1.31 -20.02 7.30
CA LYS A 165 2.21 -20.92 8.02
C LYS A 165 2.92 -21.87 7.05
N ARG A 166 4.21 -22.09 7.27
CA ARG A 166 4.95 -23.15 6.60
C ARG A 166 4.49 -24.53 7.08
N LEU A 167 4.02 -25.35 6.14
CA LEU A 167 3.56 -26.71 6.37
C LEU A 167 4.75 -27.66 6.55
N LYS A 168 4.48 -28.86 7.07
CA LYS A 168 5.50 -29.91 7.20
C LYS A 168 6.04 -30.37 5.85
N SER A 169 5.28 -30.19 4.75
CA SER A 169 5.74 -30.44 3.38
C SER A 169 6.84 -29.48 2.92
N GLY A 170 7.00 -28.34 3.60
CA GLY A 170 7.94 -27.28 3.23
C GLY A 170 7.29 -26.11 2.47
N GLU A 171 6.08 -26.31 1.94
CA GLU A 171 5.24 -25.30 1.29
C GLU A 171 4.58 -24.38 2.32
N HIS A 172 4.08 -23.22 1.87
CA HIS A 172 3.28 -22.34 2.70
C HIS A 172 1.78 -22.52 2.40
N MET A 173 0.96 -22.35 3.45
CA MET A 173 -0.49 -22.56 3.39
C MET A 173 -1.21 -21.66 2.38
N LEU A 174 -0.71 -20.45 2.13
CA LEU A 174 -1.33 -19.43 1.29
C LEU A 174 -0.41 -19.00 0.14
N GLU A 175 0.42 -19.92 -0.37
CA GLU A 175 1.38 -19.60 -1.44
C GLU A 175 0.66 -19.16 -2.73
N GLU A 176 -0.46 -19.81 -3.06
CA GLU A 176 -1.26 -19.51 -4.26
C GLU A 176 -1.95 -18.15 -4.14
N GLU A 177 -2.63 -17.89 -3.03
CA GLU A 177 -3.32 -16.62 -2.76
C GLU A 177 -2.34 -15.45 -2.69
N TYR A 178 -1.13 -15.69 -2.18
CA TYR A 178 -0.05 -14.70 -2.17
C TYR A 178 0.44 -14.39 -3.59
N ALA A 179 0.65 -15.41 -4.43
CA ALA A 179 1.03 -15.20 -5.83
C ALA A 179 -0.05 -14.46 -6.62
N GLN A 180 -1.31 -14.88 -6.46
CA GLN A 180 -2.47 -14.19 -7.06
C GLN A 180 -2.56 -12.74 -6.60
N SER A 181 -2.41 -12.49 -5.29
CA SER A 181 -2.42 -11.15 -4.70
C SER A 181 -1.35 -10.25 -5.31
N ARG A 182 -0.14 -10.77 -5.48
CA ARG A 182 0.96 -10.04 -6.12
C ARG A 182 0.61 -9.67 -7.56
N ASP A 183 0.12 -10.62 -8.33
CA ASP A 183 -0.16 -10.42 -9.75
C ASP A 183 -1.32 -9.42 -9.96
N LEU A 184 -2.34 -9.48 -9.10
CA LEU A 184 -3.43 -8.49 -9.07
C LEU A 184 -2.92 -7.08 -8.78
N VAL A 185 -2.08 -6.90 -7.76
CA VAL A 185 -1.54 -5.57 -7.41
C VAL A 185 -0.59 -5.06 -8.50
N ARG A 186 0.21 -5.95 -9.10
CA ARG A 186 1.04 -5.59 -10.26
C ARG A 186 0.19 -5.15 -11.45
N ALA A 187 -0.93 -5.81 -11.72
CA ALA A 187 -1.88 -5.38 -12.74
C ALA A 187 -2.45 -3.99 -12.42
N LEU A 188 -2.89 -3.79 -11.18
CA LEU A 188 -3.49 -2.53 -10.71
C LEU A 188 -2.51 -1.34 -10.77
N ILE A 189 -1.20 -1.56 -10.60
CA ILE A 189 -0.18 -0.51 -10.70
C ILE A 189 0.14 -0.12 -12.16
N LYS A 190 -0.19 -0.98 -13.12
CA LYS A 190 0.08 -0.75 -14.55
C LYS A 190 -0.96 0.11 -15.25
N GLU A 191 -2.20 0.10 -14.75
CA GLU A 191 -3.34 0.86 -15.29
C GLU A 191 -3.13 2.37 -15.20
#